data_AF-A0AA92DDR4-F1
#
_entry.id   AF-A0AA92DDR4-F1
#
_cell.length_a   1.000
_cell.length_b   1.000
_cell.length_c   1.000
_cell.angle_alpha   90.00
_cell.angle_beta   90.00
_cell.angle_gamma   90.00
#
_symmetry.space_group_name_H-M   'P 1'
#
loop_
_entity.id
_entity.type
_entity.pdbx_description
1 polymer ?
#
loop_
_entity_poly.entity_id
_entity_poly.type
_entity_poly.pdbx_seq_one_letter_code
_entity_poly.pdbx_strand_id
1 'polypeptide(L)'
;MSLVAVSGLAGLALGVLSTLLQDRRTILTAQAGAGALFVLHFFALGARTGMLMCALGLVQMAAAYPERRTRWLRALFVLTVPAALAVAAATWQGPMSALSAAGFILGTIGRWQSAVGRMRLFFLSSTVVGAGHNALAGSAFGLASDAMTLSGHLLSLWRARPAVRRRSALALH
;
A
#
# COMPACT_ATOMS: atom_id res chain seq x y z
N MET A 1 -18.66 17.68 8.10
CA MET A 1 -17.82 17.18 6.98
C MET A 1 -18.55 16.02 6.33
N SER A 2 -18.49 15.86 5.00
CA SER A 2 -19.18 14.76 4.30
C SER A 2 -18.51 13.40 4.60
N LEU A 3 -19.26 12.29 4.46
CA LEU A 3 -18.72 10.93 4.61
C LEU A 3 -17.50 10.71 3.71
N VAL A 4 -17.57 11.20 2.47
CA VAL A 4 -16.46 11.18 1.51
C VAL A 4 -15.21 11.86 2.11
N ALA A 5 -15.32 13.09 2.60
CA ALA A 5 -14.17 13.82 3.13
C ALA A 5 -13.58 13.15 4.38
N VAL A 6 -14.43 12.72 5.32
CA VAL A 6 -13.99 12.10 6.58
C VAL A 6 -13.29 10.78 6.33
N SER A 7 -13.89 9.90 5.52
CA SER A 7 -13.29 8.60 5.18
C SER A 7 -11.98 8.75 4.40
N GLY A 8 -11.90 9.70 3.46
CA GLY A 8 -10.70 9.98 2.69
C GLY A 8 -9.55 10.51 3.56
N LEU A 9 -9.82 11.50 4.42
CA LEU A 9 -8.82 12.08 5.32
C LEU A 9 -8.37 11.08 6.39
N ALA A 10 -9.29 10.32 6.99
CA ALA A 10 -8.95 9.30 7.96
C ALA A 10 -8.14 8.16 7.32
N GLY A 11 -8.52 7.73 6.11
CA GLY A 11 -7.80 6.72 5.34
C GLY A 11 -6.38 7.17 5.01
N LEU A 12 -6.23 8.43 4.57
CA LEU A 12 -4.92 9.05 4.33
C LEU A 12 -4.08 9.09 5.62
N ALA A 13 -4.64 9.56 6.72
CA ALA A 13 -3.93 9.67 8.00
C ALA A 13 -3.42 8.30 8.50
N LEU A 14 -4.26 7.26 8.43
CA LEU A 14 -3.88 5.88 8.76
C LEU A 14 -2.83 5.33 7.78
N GLY A 15 -2.97 5.64 6.49
CA GLY A 15 -2.00 5.28 5.46
C GLY A 15 -0.63 5.88 5.73
N VAL A 16 -0.56 7.18 6.02
CA VAL A 16 0.67 7.88 6.40
C VAL A 16 1.22 7.33 7.72
N LEU A 17 0.38 7.14 8.74
CA LEU A 17 0.80 6.54 10.01
C LEU A 17 1.45 5.17 9.81
N SER A 18 0.90 4.33 8.92
CA SER A 18 1.46 3.01 8.61
C SER A 18 2.90 3.08 8.11
N THR A 19 3.29 4.19 7.47
CA THR A 19 4.66 4.39 7.00
C THR A 19 5.65 4.63 8.14
N LEU A 20 5.19 5.06 9.32
CA LEU A 20 6.02 5.39 10.47
C LEU A 20 6.23 4.19 11.44
N LEU A 21 5.33 3.22 11.40
CA LEU A 21 5.35 2.01 12.26
C LEU A 21 6.54 1.10 11.92
N GLN A 22 7.14 0.41 12.88
CA GLN A 22 8.35 -0.41 12.61
C GLN A 22 8.08 -1.92 12.54
N ASP A 23 6.96 -2.39 13.08
CA ASP A 23 6.60 -3.80 13.07
C ASP A 23 5.71 -4.15 11.87
N ARG A 24 5.99 -5.28 11.22
CA ARG A 24 5.28 -5.72 10.02
C ARG A 24 3.77 -5.88 10.25
N ARG A 25 3.36 -6.48 11.37
CA ARG A 25 1.93 -6.72 11.64
C ARG A 25 1.21 -5.40 11.87
N THR A 26 1.81 -4.50 12.64
CA THR A 26 1.23 -3.17 12.88
C THR A 26 1.13 -2.34 11.60
N ILE A 27 2.11 -2.45 10.68
CA ILE A 27 2.05 -1.80 9.36
C ILE A 27 0.88 -2.36 8.54
N LEU A 28 0.71 -3.68 8.51
CA LEU A 28 -0.37 -4.31 7.75
C LEU A 28 -1.75 -4.01 8.32
N THR A 29 -1.90 -3.94 9.65
CA THR A 29 -3.18 -3.60 10.28
C THR A 29 -3.55 -2.15 10.04
N ALA A 30 -2.59 -1.22 10.16
CA ALA A 30 -2.81 0.18 9.82
C ALA A 30 -3.18 0.36 8.34
N GLN A 31 -2.50 -0.35 7.43
CA GLN A 31 -2.87 -0.36 6.00
C GLN A 31 -4.24 -0.97 5.75
N ALA A 32 -4.63 -2.01 6.48
CA ALA A 32 -5.97 -2.58 6.37
C ALA A 32 -7.04 -1.58 6.85
N GLY A 33 -6.81 -0.89 7.96
CA GLY A 33 -7.67 0.20 8.42
C GLY A 33 -7.81 1.32 7.38
N ALA A 34 -6.67 1.78 6.82
CA ALA A 34 -6.66 2.75 5.72
C ALA A 34 -7.44 2.25 4.49
N GLY A 35 -7.21 1.00 4.09
CA GLY A 35 -7.88 0.38 2.95
C GLY A 35 -9.40 0.30 3.13
N ALA A 36 -9.87 -0.03 4.32
CA ALA A 36 -11.31 -0.08 4.62
C ALA A 36 -11.96 1.31 4.52
N LEU A 37 -11.27 2.34 5.04
CA LEU A 37 -11.71 3.73 4.91
C LEU A 37 -11.73 4.19 3.45
N PHE A 38 -10.73 3.81 2.64
CA PHE A 38 -10.72 4.12 1.21
C PHE A 38 -11.76 3.35 0.41
N VAL A 39 -12.11 2.12 0.78
CA VAL A 39 -13.27 1.41 0.20
C VAL A 39 -14.54 2.22 0.42
N LEU A 40 -14.80 2.68 1.66
CA LEU A 40 -15.97 3.51 1.98
C LEU A 40 -15.95 4.84 1.22
N HIS A 41 -14.78 5.49 1.16
CA HIS A 41 -14.57 6.75 0.43
C HIS A 41 -14.92 6.60 -1.06
N PHE A 42 -14.32 5.63 -1.74
CA PHE A 42 -14.53 5.43 -3.18
C PHE A 42 -15.92 4.89 -3.50
N PHE A 43 -16.52 4.10 -2.60
CA PHE A 43 -17.92 3.71 -2.71
C PHE A 43 -18.83 4.94 -2.68
N ALA A 44 -18.64 5.84 -1.71
CA ALA A 44 -19.42 7.06 -1.58
C ALA A 44 -19.19 8.06 -2.75
N LEU A 45 -18.02 8.02 -3.39
CA LEU A 45 -17.72 8.77 -4.62
C LEU A 45 -18.30 8.14 -5.90
N GLY A 46 -18.80 6.90 -5.84
CA GLY A 46 -19.18 6.13 -7.05
C GLY A 46 -17.99 5.63 -7.88
N ALA A 47 -16.76 5.76 -7.37
CA ALA A 47 -15.52 5.40 -8.04
C ALA A 47 -15.22 3.89 -7.92
N ARG A 48 -15.88 3.07 -8.74
CA ARG A 48 -15.84 1.60 -8.65
C ARG A 48 -14.43 1.02 -8.76
N THR A 49 -13.58 1.52 -9.65
CA THR A 49 -12.20 1.01 -9.82
C THR A 49 -11.39 1.15 -8.53
N GLY A 50 -11.37 2.35 -7.95
CA GLY A 50 -10.64 2.63 -6.72
C GLY A 50 -11.14 1.77 -5.55
N MET A 51 -12.47 1.66 -5.42
CA MET A 51 -13.10 0.81 -4.42
C MET A 51 -12.66 -0.65 -4.54
N LEU A 52 -12.72 -1.25 -5.74
CA LEU A 52 -12.34 -2.65 -5.97
C LEU A 52 -10.85 -2.88 -5.71
N MET A 53 -9.98 -1.96 -6.14
CA MET A 53 -8.54 -2.03 -5.88
C MET A 53 -8.22 -2.00 -4.39
N CYS A 54 -8.87 -1.10 -3.63
CA CYS A 54 -8.72 -1.05 -2.18
C CYS A 54 -9.23 -2.35 -1.51
N ALA A 55 -10.36 -2.91 -1.97
CA ALA A 55 -10.90 -4.16 -1.47
C ALA A 55 -9.96 -5.35 -1.72
N LEU A 56 -9.35 -5.45 -2.91
CA LEU A 56 -8.31 -6.44 -3.20
C LEU A 56 -7.08 -6.26 -2.30
N GLY A 57 -6.72 -5.00 -2.00
CA GLY A 57 -5.71 -4.68 -1.00
C GLY A 57 -6.06 -5.25 0.39
N LEU A 58 -7.29 -5.08 0.86
CA LEU A 58 -7.75 -5.64 2.14
C LEU A 58 -7.59 -7.16 2.19
N VAL A 59 -7.98 -7.85 1.12
CA VAL A 59 -7.79 -9.30 0.98
C VAL A 59 -6.31 -9.67 1.11
N GLN A 60 -5.42 -8.92 0.46
CA GLN A 60 -3.98 -9.13 0.57
C GLN A 60 -3.47 -8.93 2.00
N MET A 61 -3.91 -7.88 2.69
CA MET A 61 -3.46 -7.60 4.06
C MET A 61 -3.93 -8.68 5.03
N ALA A 62 -5.20 -9.11 4.92
CA ALA A 62 -5.72 -10.22 5.71
C ALA A 62 -4.96 -11.53 5.44
N ALA A 63 -4.72 -11.87 4.17
CA ALA A 63 -3.99 -13.09 3.79
C ALA A 63 -2.50 -13.04 4.16
N ALA A 64 -1.89 -11.86 4.17
CA ALA A 64 -0.48 -11.66 4.52
C ALA A 64 -0.24 -11.48 6.03
N TYR A 65 -1.28 -11.32 6.85
CA TYR A 65 -1.19 -11.03 8.28
C TYR A 65 -0.60 -12.20 9.10
N PRO A 66 -1.02 -13.47 8.93
CA PRO A 66 -0.46 -14.58 9.69
C PRO A 66 1.04 -14.79 9.43
N GLU A 67 1.77 -15.19 10.46
CA GLU A 67 3.20 -15.55 10.34
C GLU A 67 3.38 -16.81 9.48
N ARG A 68 2.61 -17.86 9.78
CA ARG A 68 2.55 -19.09 8.98
C ARG A 68 1.33 -19.03 8.06
N ARG A 69 1.57 -18.85 6.76
CA ARG A 69 0.51 -18.79 5.75
C ARG A 69 0.18 -20.19 5.26
N THR A 70 -1.09 -20.57 5.30
CA THR A 70 -1.56 -21.82 4.69
C THR A 70 -1.49 -21.74 3.16
N ARG A 71 -1.59 -22.88 2.48
CA ARG A 71 -1.65 -22.91 1.00
C ARG A 71 -2.82 -22.08 0.48
N TRP A 72 -3.97 -22.12 1.16
CA TRP A 72 -5.15 -21.33 0.83
C TRP A 72 -4.91 -19.83 0.90
N LEU A 73 -4.32 -19.32 1.98
CA LEU A 73 -4.03 -17.88 2.11
C LEU A 73 -3.02 -17.41 1.06
N ARG A 74 -2.05 -18.26 0.68
CA ARG A 74 -1.14 -17.96 -0.44
C ARG A 74 -1.88 -17.87 -1.77
N ALA A 75 -2.76 -18.83 -2.06
CA ALA A 75 -3.56 -18.82 -3.27
C ALA A 75 -4.44 -17.56 -3.32
N LEU A 76 -5.17 -17.26 -2.25
CA LEU A 76 -6.02 -16.07 -2.14
C LEU A 76 -5.22 -14.78 -2.39
N PHE A 77 -4.03 -14.66 -1.79
CA PHE A 77 -3.16 -13.52 -2.01
C PHE A 77 -2.71 -13.41 -3.47
N VAL A 78 -2.24 -14.50 -4.07
CA VAL A 78 -1.75 -14.49 -5.47
C VAL A 78 -2.88 -14.17 -6.44
N LEU A 79 -4.10 -14.69 -6.22
CA LEU A 79 -5.27 -14.44 -7.06
C LEU A 79 -5.71 -12.97 -7.08
N THR A 80 -5.31 -12.16 -6.09
CA THR A 80 -5.59 -10.72 -6.13
C THR A 80 -4.87 -9.98 -7.27
N VAL A 81 -3.75 -10.51 -7.78
CA VAL A 81 -3.01 -9.92 -8.90
C VAL A 81 -3.78 -10.01 -10.22
N PRO A 82 -4.18 -11.21 -10.71
CA PRO A 82 -5.00 -11.29 -11.92
C PRO A 82 -6.36 -10.59 -11.74
N ALA A 83 -6.95 -10.60 -10.54
CA ALA A 83 -8.17 -9.83 -10.27
C ALA A 83 -7.96 -8.32 -10.44
N ALA A 84 -6.85 -7.77 -9.93
CA ALA A 84 -6.52 -6.36 -10.11
C ALA A 84 -6.26 -6.02 -11.58
N LEU A 85 -5.52 -6.87 -12.30
CA LEU A 85 -5.30 -6.70 -13.74
C LEU A 85 -6.62 -6.72 -14.53
N ALA A 86 -7.53 -7.63 -14.18
CA ALA A 86 -8.86 -7.69 -14.80
C ALA A 86 -9.67 -6.41 -14.52
N VAL A 87 -9.65 -5.89 -13.29
CA VAL A 87 -10.31 -4.62 -12.96
C VAL A 87 -9.68 -3.46 -13.74
N ALA A 88 -8.35 -3.37 -13.81
CA ALA A 88 -7.66 -2.32 -14.56
C ALA A 88 -7.95 -2.38 -16.06
N ALA A 89 -8.02 -3.58 -16.65
CA ALA A 89 -8.39 -3.79 -18.05
C ALA A 89 -9.86 -3.44 -18.32
N ALA A 90 -10.76 -3.82 -17.42
CA ALA A 90 -12.18 -3.51 -17.52
C ALA A 90 -12.48 -2.00 -17.40
N THR A 91 -11.63 -1.25 -16.70
CA THR A 91 -11.77 0.20 -16.51
C THR A 91 -10.62 0.97 -17.14
N TRP A 92 -10.17 0.51 -18.30
CA TRP A 92 -9.00 1.06 -18.98
C TRP A 92 -9.17 2.55 -19.33
N GLN A 93 -8.22 3.36 -18.90
CA GLN A 93 -8.16 4.82 -19.12
C GLN A 93 -6.78 5.22 -19.67
N GLY A 94 -6.12 4.30 -20.39
CA GLY A 94 -4.80 4.53 -20.96
C GLY A 94 -3.67 4.42 -19.93
N PRO A 95 -2.61 5.25 -20.03
CA PRO A 95 -1.40 5.11 -19.21
C PRO A 95 -1.65 5.16 -17.69
N MET A 96 -2.67 5.91 -17.25
CA MET A 96 -3.05 5.96 -15.83
C MET A 96 -3.40 4.57 -15.29
N SER A 97 -4.20 3.78 -16.02
CA SER A 97 -4.57 2.41 -15.61
C SER A 97 -3.35 1.50 -15.50
N ALA A 98 -2.38 1.63 -16.41
CA ALA A 98 -1.13 0.88 -16.37
C ALA A 98 -0.29 1.23 -15.13
N LEU A 99 -0.18 2.52 -14.79
CA LEU A 99 0.52 2.99 -13.59
C LEU A 99 -0.18 2.52 -12.31
N SER A 100 -1.52 2.59 -12.24
CA SER A 100 -2.28 2.06 -11.10
C SER A 100 -2.04 0.57 -10.92
N ALA A 101 -2.07 -0.22 -12.00
CA ALA A 101 -1.81 -1.65 -11.96
C ALA A 101 -0.37 -1.97 -11.52
N ALA A 102 0.62 -1.25 -12.07
CA ALA A 102 2.02 -1.41 -11.68
C ALA A 102 2.26 -1.04 -10.21
N GLY A 103 1.69 0.06 -9.74
CA GLY A 103 1.71 0.46 -8.33
C GLY A 103 1.07 -0.61 -7.44
N PHE A 104 -0.08 -1.14 -7.82
CA PHE A 104 -0.74 -2.22 -7.10
C PHE A 104 0.16 -3.46 -6.99
N ILE A 105 0.77 -3.91 -8.09
CA ILE A 105 1.68 -5.08 -8.11
C ILE A 105 2.89 -4.86 -7.19
N LEU A 106 3.52 -3.68 -7.25
CA LEU A 106 4.63 -3.35 -6.35
C LEU A 106 4.18 -3.37 -4.89
N GLY A 107 3.00 -2.81 -4.59
CA GLY A 107 2.37 -2.90 -3.27
C GLY A 107 2.12 -4.35 -2.84
N THR A 108 1.65 -5.20 -3.74
CA THR A 108 1.46 -6.64 -3.50
C THR A 108 2.78 -7.31 -3.12
N ILE A 109 3.83 -7.11 -3.92
CA ILE A 109 5.15 -7.70 -3.66
C ILE A 109 5.68 -7.21 -2.30
N GLY A 110 5.47 -5.92 -1.99
CA GLY A 110 5.81 -5.33 -0.69
C GLY A 110 5.13 -6.02 0.48
N ARG A 111 3.81 -6.20 0.43
CA ARG A 111 3.02 -6.89 1.48
C ARG A 111 3.45 -8.34 1.67
N TRP A 112 3.96 -8.98 0.61
CA TRP A 112 4.43 -10.36 0.69
C TRP A 112 5.76 -10.52 1.44
N GLN A 113 6.58 -9.47 1.49
CA GLN A 113 7.89 -9.51 2.15
C GLN A 113 7.74 -9.78 3.66
N SER A 114 8.64 -10.60 4.21
CA SER A 114 8.79 -10.81 5.66
C SER A 114 9.65 -9.72 6.31
N ALA A 115 10.70 -9.29 5.61
CA ALA A 115 11.60 -8.23 6.08
C ALA A 115 10.99 -6.84 5.83
N VAL A 116 10.79 -6.07 6.90
CA VAL A 116 10.20 -4.72 6.85
C VAL A 116 11.00 -3.77 5.95
N GLY A 117 12.34 -3.86 5.92
CA GLY A 117 13.16 -3.06 5.02
C GLY A 117 12.83 -3.30 3.55
N ARG A 118 12.76 -4.56 3.11
CA ARG A 118 12.39 -4.93 1.74
C ARG A 118 10.95 -4.53 1.41
N MET A 119 10.02 -4.77 2.34
CA MET A 119 8.62 -4.34 2.23
C MET A 119 8.51 -2.84 1.90
N ARG A 120 9.28 -2.02 2.62
CA ARG A 120 9.30 -0.56 2.44
C ARG A 120 9.90 -0.12 1.11
N LEU A 121 10.93 -0.81 0.61
CA LEU A 121 11.48 -0.49 -0.72
C LEU A 121 10.45 -0.69 -1.83
N PHE A 122 9.68 -1.79 -1.78
CA PHE A 122 8.59 -2.00 -2.73
C PHE A 122 7.47 -0.97 -2.57
N PHE A 123 7.14 -0.56 -1.34
CA PHE A 123 6.17 0.52 -1.14
C PHE A 123 6.68 1.86 -1.65
N LEU A 124 7.96 2.20 -1.45
CA LEU A 124 8.55 3.40 -2.06
C LEU A 124 8.41 3.37 -3.58
N SER A 125 8.77 2.26 -4.22
CA SER A 125 8.60 2.10 -5.67
C SER A 125 7.12 2.23 -6.07
N SER A 126 6.21 1.61 -5.33
CA SER A 126 4.76 1.74 -5.53
C SER A 126 4.29 3.18 -5.43
N THR A 127 4.80 3.96 -4.47
CA THR A 127 4.42 5.37 -4.29
C THR A 127 5.00 6.24 -5.40
N VAL A 128 6.22 5.97 -5.90
CA VAL A 128 6.77 6.69 -7.06
C VAL A 128 5.91 6.46 -8.31
N VAL A 129 5.48 5.21 -8.55
CA VAL A 129 4.56 4.91 -9.67
C VAL A 129 3.19 5.58 -9.45
N GLY A 130 2.68 5.57 -8.21
CA GLY A 130 1.46 6.27 -7.81
C GLY A 130 1.53 7.79 -8.04
N ALA A 131 2.68 8.41 -7.75
CA ALA A 131 2.93 9.82 -8.03
C ALA A 131 2.88 10.11 -9.54
N GLY A 132 3.43 9.23 -10.37
CA GLY A 132 3.28 9.32 -11.82
C GLY A 132 1.81 9.28 -12.26
N HIS A 133 1.01 8.37 -11.68
CA HIS A 133 -0.44 8.32 -11.92
C HIS A 133 -1.13 9.62 -11.52
N ASN A 134 -0.87 10.12 -10.30
CA ASN A 134 -1.50 11.33 -9.78
C ASN A 134 -1.07 12.59 -10.52
N ALA A 135 0.15 12.63 -11.05
CA ALA A 135 0.62 13.69 -11.95
C ALA A 135 -0.17 13.68 -13.27
N LEU A 136 -0.35 12.52 -13.90
CA LEU A 136 -1.16 12.40 -15.12
C LEU A 136 -2.64 12.76 -14.88
N ALA A 137 -3.16 12.43 -13.70
CA ALA A 137 -4.52 12.77 -13.29
C ALA A 137 -4.69 14.26 -12.89
N GLY A 138 -3.60 15.05 -12.85
CA GLY A 138 -3.64 16.44 -12.40
C GLY A 138 -4.00 16.62 -10.91
N SER A 139 -3.80 15.58 -10.09
CA SER A 139 -4.26 15.56 -8.71
C SER A 139 -3.20 16.11 -7.75
N ALA A 140 -3.28 17.40 -7.43
CA ALA A 140 -2.40 18.04 -6.45
C ALA A 140 -2.49 17.38 -5.06
N PHE A 141 -3.71 17.00 -4.64
CA PHE A 141 -3.92 16.29 -3.38
C PHE A 141 -3.29 14.89 -3.39
N GLY A 142 -3.40 14.16 -4.51
CA GLY A 142 -2.74 12.86 -4.68
C GLY A 142 -1.23 12.97 -4.56
N LEU A 143 -0.63 13.95 -5.24
CA LEU A 143 0.82 14.21 -5.17
C LEU A 143 1.29 14.60 -3.76
N ALA A 144 0.51 15.41 -3.04
CA ALA A 144 0.81 15.73 -1.64
C ALA A 144 0.80 14.48 -0.74
N SER A 145 -0.19 13.60 -0.94
CA SER A 145 -0.25 12.29 -0.27
C SER A 145 0.99 11.45 -0.59
N ASP A 146 1.38 11.36 -1.86
CA ASP A 146 2.56 10.60 -2.28
C ASP A 146 3.84 11.14 -1.62
N ALA A 147 4.00 12.46 -1.54
CA ALA A 147 5.12 13.09 -0.87
C ALA A 147 5.18 12.75 0.64
N MET A 148 4.03 12.76 1.32
CA MET A 148 3.94 12.34 2.72
C MET A 148 4.32 10.86 2.90
N THR A 149 3.79 9.98 2.06
CA THR A 149 4.07 8.54 2.11
C THR A 149 5.54 8.22 1.81
N LEU A 150 6.12 8.86 0.79
CA LEU A 150 7.56 8.74 0.47
C LEU A 150 8.41 9.16 1.66
N SER A 151 8.13 10.33 2.22
CA SER A 151 8.86 10.88 3.36
C SER A 151 8.80 9.94 4.57
N GLY A 152 7.61 9.41 4.87
CA GLY A 152 7.44 8.50 5.99
C GLY A 152 8.14 7.15 5.81
N HIS A 153 8.14 6.59 4.61
CA HIS A 153 8.91 5.37 4.31
C HIS A 153 10.42 5.60 4.41
N LEU A 154 10.94 6.71 3.86
CA LEU A 154 12.35 7.08 3.92
C LEU A 154 12.81 7.32 5.37
N LEU A 155 12.03 8.07 6.15
CA LEU A 155 12.30 8.35 7.55
C LEU A 155 12.38 7.04 8.37
N SER A 156 11.43 6.12 8.17
CA SER A 156 11.44 4.82 8.83
C SER A 156 12.62 3.96 8.43
N LEU A 157 13.01 3.94 7.16
CA LEU A 157 14.21 3.24 6.71
C LEU A 157 15.47 3.81 7.34
N TRP A 158 15.57 5.15 7.44
CA TRP A 158 16.68 5.83 8.10
C TRP A 158 16.77 5.47 9.58
N ARG A 159 15.65 5.51 10.32
CA ARG A 159 15.57 5.11 11.74
C ARG A 159 15.98 3.66 11.99
N ALA A 160 15.77 2.77 11.02
CA ALA A 160 16.13 1.36 11.14
C ALA A 160 17.64 1.07 10.93
N ARG A 161 18.42 1.98 10.31
CA ARG A 161 19.84 1.75 9.96
C ARG A 161 20.74 1.47 11.18
N PRO A 162 20.66 2.21 12.31
CA PRO A 162 21.52 1.97 13.46
C PRO A 162 21.31 0.60 14.10
N ALA A 163 20.06 0.11 14.12
CA ALA A 163 19.71 -1.18 14.68
C ALA A 163 20.27 -2.34 13.84
N VAL A 164 20.23 -2.22 12.51
CA VAL A 164 20.83 -3.21 11.60
C VAL A 164 22.35 -3.24 11.76
N ARG A 165 23.01 -2.08 11.81
CA ARG A 165 24.47 -1.98 11.99
C ARG A 165 24.94 -2.63 13.30
N ARG A 166 24.20 -2.45 14.41
CA ARG A 166 24.52 -3.08 15.70
C ARG A 166 24.39 -4.61 15.65
N ARG A 167 23.36 -5.16 15.01
CA ARG A 167 23.19 -6.61 14.87
C ARG A 167 24.31 -7.25 14.03
N SER A 168 24.72 -6.59 12.96
CA SER A 168 25.83 -7.08 12.13
C SER A 168 27.16 -7.08 12.88
N ALA A 169 27.42 -6.08 13.73
CA ALA A 169 28.64 -6.04 14.55
C ALA A 169 28.68 -7.15 15.59
N LEU A 170 27.56 -7.48 16.23
CA LEU A 170 27.47 -8.56 17.22
C LEU A 170 27.57 -9.97 16.61
N ALA A 171 27.22 -10.15 15.34
CA ALA A 171 27.30 -11.45 14.67
C ALA A 171 28.72 -11.81 14.17
N LEU A 172 29.68 -10.88 14.28
CA LEU A 172 31.08 -11.06 13.90
C LEU A 172 31.99 -11.36 15.11
N HIS A 173 31.42 -11.43 16.32
CA HIS A 173 32.09 -11.79 17.57
C HIS A 173 31.50 -13.11 18.09
#